data_AF-A0A497CFK4-F1
#
_entry.id   AF-A0A497CFK4-F1
#
_cell.length_a   1.000
_cell.length_b   1.000
_cell.length_c   1.000
_cell.angle_alpha   90.00
_cell.angle_beta   90.00
_cell.angle_gamma   90.00
#
_symmetry.space_group_name_H-M   'P 1'
#
loop_
_entity.id
_entity.type
_entity.pdbx_description
1 polymer ?
#
loop_
_entity_poly.entity_id
_entity_poly.type
_entity_poly.pdbx_seq_one_letter_code
_entity_poly.pdbx_strand_id
1 'polypeptide(L)' 'DYDEISMKFSTKGHSATLIPVFAYGPGSEEFIGIYENTDIFEKILKMTKWRSED' A
#
# COMPACT_ATOMS: atom_id res chain seq x y z
N ASP A 1 38.77 -11.43 8.49
CA ASP A 1 37.86 -12.30 7.75
C ASP A 1 36.45 -11.79 7.97
N TYR A 2 36.10 -10.71 7.26
CA TYR A 2 34.80 -10.04 7.33
C TYR A 2 34.11 -10.11 5.95
N ASP A 3 34.54 -11.07 5.10
CA ASP A 3 34.19 -11.11 3.69
C ASP A 3 32.88 -11.88 3.42
N GLU A 4 32.25 -12.45 4.45
CA GLU A 4 30.97 -13.17 4.33
C GLU A 4 29.89 -12.61 5.25
N ILE A 5 28.96 -11.86 4.65
CA ILE A 5 27.67 -11.52 5.26
C ILE A 5 26.61 -12.39 4.60
N SER A 6 25.91 -13.21 5.40
CA SER A 6 24.80 -14.05 4.93
C SER A 6 23.44 -13.44 5.28
N MET A 7 22.54 -13.38 4.29
CA MET A 7 21.16 -12.93 4.50
C MET A 7 20.35 -14.02 5.22
N LYS A 8 19.52 -13.62 6.20
CA LYS A 8 18.64 -14.52 6.95
C LYS A 8 17.23 -13.95 7.04
N PHE A 9 16.24 -14.85 7.02
CA PHE A 9 14.86 -14.53 7.33
C PHE A 9 14.60 -14.75 8.83
N SER A 10 13.87 -13.82 9.45
CA SER A 10 13.50 -13.93 10.87
C SER A 10 12.32 -14.89 11.10
N THR A 11 11.50 -15.15 10.06
CA THR A 11 10.36 -16.07 10.09
C THR A 11 10.02 -16.54 8.68
N LYS A 12 9.26 -17.63 8.57
CA LYS A 12 8.60 -18.08 7.33
C LYS A 12 7.15 -17.58 7.19
N GLY A 13 6.62 -16.92 8.23
CA GLY A 13 5.27 -16.35 8.25
C GLY A 13 5.22 -14.92 7.69
N HIS A 14 4.03 -14.33 7.73
CA HIS A 14 3.84 -12.93 7.38
C HIS A 14 4.48 -11.99 8.42
N SER A 15 4.91 -10.82 7.96
CA SER A 15 5.34 -9.72 8.83
C SER A 15 4.25 -8.63 8.84
N ALA A 16 4.20 -7.85 9.91
CA ALA A 16 3.28 -6.71 10.07
C ALA A 16 3.93 -5.38 9.64
N THR A 17 4.96 -5.43 8.77
CA THR A 17 5.60 -4.20 8.29
C THR A 17 4.65 -3.39 7.42
N LEU A 18 4.82 -2.07 7.42
CA LEU A 18 4.15 -1.20 6.45
C LEU A 18 4.53 -1.64 5.03
N ILE A 19 3.52 -1.74 4.16
CA ILE A 19 3.69 -2.08 2.74
C ILE A 19 3.41 -0.85 1.86
N PRO A 20 4.08 -0.71 0.71
CA PRO A 20 3.81 0.38 -0.21
C PRO A 20 2.53 0.16 -1.01
N VAL A 21 1.80 1.24 -1.29
CA VAL A 21 0.73 1.29 -2.28
C VAL A 21 1.18 2.21 -3.42
N PHE A 22 1.03 1.76 -4.66
CA PHE A 22 1.32 2.54 -5.86
C PHE A 22 0.03 2.86 -6.60
N ALA A 23 -0.16 4.12 -6.98
CA ALA A 23 -1.31 4.58 -7.75
C ALA A 23 -0.85 5.45 -8.92
N TYR A 24 -1.60 5.43 -10.03
CA TYR A 24 -1.31 6.21 -11.23
C TYR A 24 -2.61 6.67 -11.91
N GLY A 25 -2.55 7.83 -12.57
CA GLY A 25 -3.67 8.44 -13.27
C GLY A 25 -4.39 9.52 -12.44
N PRO A 26 -5.54 10.01 -12.93
CA PRO A 26 -6.34 11.03 -12.23
C PRO A 26 -6.76 10.54 -10.83
N GLY A 27 -6.51 11.35 -9.79
CA GLY A 27 -6.85 11.01 -8.40
C GLY A 27 -5.82 10.13 -7.68
N SER A 28 -4.68 9.82 -8.31
CA SER A 28 -3.60 9.03 -7.69
C SER A 28 -2.99 9.71 -6.46
N GLU A 29 -3.04 11.04 -6.38
CA GLU A 29 -2.61 11.85 -5.26
C GLU A 29 -3.34 11.51 -3.94
N GLU A 30 -4.55 10.96 -4.00
CA GLU A 30 -5.35 10.57 -2.82
C GLU A 30 -4.85 9.28 -2.15
N PHE A 31 -3.92 8.56 -2.79
CA PHE A 31 -3.30 7.34 -2.30
C PHE A 31 -1.90 7.57 -1.71
N ILE A 32 -1.50 8.83 -1.51
CA ILE A 32 -0.24 9.22 -0.85
C ILE A 32 -0.43 9.23 0.68
N GLY A 33 0.60 8.80 1.40
CA GLY A 33 0.65 8.84 2.87
C GLY A 33 0.52 7.47 3.52
N ILE A 34 0.27 7.47 4.83
CA ILE A 34 0.02 6.27 5.63
C ILE A 34 -1.48 6.24 5.94
N TYR A 35 -2.13 5.13 5.63
CA TYR A 35 -3.57 4.93 5.82
C TYR A 35 -3.87 3.44 5.99
N GLU A 36 -5.06 3.13 6.50
CA GLU A 36 -5.52 1.75 6.68
C GLU A 36 -5.84 1.11 5.33
N ASN A 37 -5.64 -0.20 5.21
CA ASN A 37 -5.95 -0.92 3.96
C ASN A 37 -7.44 -0.83 3.58
N THR A 38 -8.32 -0.67 4.56
CA THR A 38 -9.76 -0.46 4.36
C THR A 38 -10.06 0.83 3.61
N ASP A 39 -9.23 1.86 3.77
CA ASP A 39 -9.45 3.16 3.14
C ASP A 39 -9.24 3.09 1.62
N ILE A 40 -8.51 2.08 1.12
CA ILE A 40 -8.29 1.87 -0.32
C ILE A 40 -9.62 1.74 -1.04
N PHE A 41 -10.57 0.97 -0.49
CA PHE A 41 -11.89 0.77 -1.09
C PHE A 41 -12.65 2.10 -1.20
N GLU A 42 -12.73 2.85 -0.09
CA GLU A 42 -13.44 4.13 -0.05
C GLU A 42 -12.80 5.18 -0.97
N LYS A 43 -11.46 5.23 -1.02
CA LYS A 43 -10.72 6.11 -1.94
C LYS A 43 -11.02 5.78 -3.40
N ILE A 44 -11.08 4.50 -3.78
CA ILE A 44 -11.45 4.08 -5.14
C ILE A 44 -12.87 4.55 -5.48
N LEU A 45 -13.84 4.32 -4.59
CA LEU A 45 -15.23 4.75 -4.83
C LEU A 45 -15.34 6.28 -5.00
N LYS A 46 -14.64 7.03 -4.14
CA LYS A 46 -14.58 8.50 -4.20
C LYS A 46 -13.98 8.98 -5.53
N MET A 47 -12.84 8.42 -5.95
CA MET A 47 -12.12 8.86 -7.15
C MET A 47 -12.82 8.49 -8.46
N THR A 48 -13.47 7.33 -8.48
CA THR A 48 -14.21 6.86 -9.66
C THR A 48 -15.61 7.46 -9.75
N LYS A 49 -16.05 8.21 -8.73
CA LYS A 49 -17.43 8.69 -8.58
C LYS A 49 -18.44 7.54 -8.71
N TRP A 50 -18.10 6.36 -8.19
CA TRP A 50 -18.88 5.14 -8.42
C TRP A 50 -20.34 5.25 -7.96
N ARG A 51 -20.63 6.08 -6.95
CA ARG A 51 -21.96 6.27 -6.37
C ARG A 51 -22.51 7.68 -6.58
N SER A 52 -22.06 8.42 -7.59
CA SER A 52 -22.78 9.64 -7.95
C SER A 52 -24.18 9.28 -8.44
N GLU A 53 -25.19 9.55 -7.62
CA GLU A 53 -26.49 10.02 -8.10
C GLU A 53 -26.22 11.33 -8.86
N ASP A 54 -26.95 11.54 -9.96
CA ASP A 54 -26.81 12.67 -10.88
C ASP A 54 -26.58 14.04 -10.21
#